data_AF-A0A0C2NAV4-F1
#
_entry.id   AF-A0A0C2NAV4-F1
#
_cell.length_a   1.000
_cell.length_b   1.000
_cell.length_c   1.000
_cell.angle_alpha   90.00
_cell.angle_beta   90.00
_cell.angle_gamma   90.00
#
_symmetry.space_group_name_H-M   'P 1'
#
loop_
_entity.id
_entity.type
_entity.pdbx_description
1 polymer ?
#
loop_
_entity_poly.entity_id
_entity_poly.type
_entity_poly.pdbx_seq_one_letter_code
_entity_poly.pdbx_strand_id
1 'polypeptide(L)'
;MNNGQEWVNEAEKYAIEDYIQNTTLSDLYTQKLAVRAFMSRFSHRYNPRADLSFVKHFPKELFEEFCKMSDDVTNMDKYQELATFFLEVFTFIFRNLDLNSDEKAQTFIGLFLKLIKTDQKIMTTNINTLIDSVMICVSYKSNKLLFIHENGMFHFYHLFIICNTHLKSRFLEMTEYAYTFYRDDNSSLSIVKLTENINEIIFDLMRKFNSDLTWFLFTVLKMIYRCRLLDEIDLCCTQFFRITKFEYILNFNINDLVFDISYVSKIWISILNSSRKSFEIDTMEKLIVMSAIFTYYISKMMADCYNKSVKFVLTKKIKQMFYVIYLTLVAYHTINHHEYDWFADVLKILYEKIQIYFKKYSIEDYTVEDQFLFIQHLIKSMSTLDLDTKTSNIKIIKGSLGRILTYPSLSNRL
;
A
#
# COMPACT_ATOMS: atom_id res chain seq x y z
N MET A 1 37.30 -3.52 -24.19
CA MET A 1 37.31 -2.04 -24.18
C MET A 1 37.86 -1.59 -22.84
N ASN A 2 39.15 -1.23 -22.82
CA ASN A 2 39.84 -0.70 -21.64
C ASN A 2 39.50 0.79 -21.51
N ASN A 3 38.55 1.13 -20.64
CA ASN A 3 38.39 2.51 -20.21
C ASN A 3 39.44 2.76 -19.13
N GLY A 4 40.60 3.26 -19.57
CA GLY A 4 41.58 3.89 -18.68
C GLY A 4 40.97 5.14 -18.07
N GLN A 5 40.30 4.97 -16.94
CA GLN A 5 40.01 6.08 -16.03
C GLN A 5 41.31 6.36 -15.29
N GLU A 6 42.06 7.36 -15.78
CA GLU A 6 43.19 7.95 -15.06
C GLU A 6 42.79 8.27 -13.63
N TRP A 7 43.65 7.92 -12.68
CA TRP A 7 43.46 8.21 -11.27
C TRP A 7 43.33 9.73 -11.10
N VAL A 8 42.11 10.20 -10.84
CA VAL A 8 41.86 11.64 -10.66
C VAL A 8 42.43 12.15 -9.31
N ASN A 9 42.85 11.27 -8.39
CA ASN A 9 43.42 11.68 -7.10
C ASN A 9 44.28 10.60 -6.40
N GLU A 10 45.60 10.81 -6.30
CA GLU A 10 46.53 9.91 -5.56
C GLU A 10 46.11 9.74 -4.09
N ALA A 11 45.50 10.75 -3.48
CA ALA A 11 45.02 10.66 -2.09
C ALA A 11 43.83 9.70 -1.92
N GLU A 12 43.01 9.50 -2.97
CA GLU A 12 41.91 8.53 -2.92
C GLU A 12 42.43 7.10 -3.08
N LYS A 13 43.44 6.92 -3.93
CA LYS A 13 44.18 5.66 -4.05
C LYS A 13 44.77 5.23 -2.72
N TYR A 14 45.53 6.14 -2.08
CA TYR A 14 46.13 5.88 -0.78
C TYR A 14 45.08 5.51 0.28
N ALA A 15 43.95 6.22 0.31
CA ALA A 15 42.86 5.91 1.25
C ALA A 15 42.23 4.52 1.01
N ILE A 16 42.13 4.08 -0.24
CA ILE A 16 41.64 2.74 -0.57
C ILE A 16 42.67 1.68 -0.16
N GLU A 17 43.95 1.90 -0.45
CA GLU A 17 45.03 0.98 -0.07
C GLU A 17 45.16 0.85 1.45
N ASP A 18 45.10 1.97 2.19
CA ASP A 18 45.11 2.00 3.65
C ASP A 18 43.92 1.23 4.24
N TYR A 19 42.71 1.41 3.69
CA TYR A 19 41.54 0.63 4.10
C TYR A 19 41.75 -0.87 3.88
N ILE A 20 42.21 -1.27 2.68
CA ILE A 20 42.46 -2.68 2.36
C ILE A 20 43.49 -3.28 3.31
N GLN A 21 44.56 -2.56 3.62
CA GLN A 21 45.58 -3.03 4.55
C GLN A 21 45.00 -3.20 5.96
N ASN A 22 44.32 -2.18 6.47
CA ASN A 22 43.81 -2.18 7.84
C ASN A 22 42.63 -3.15 8.06
N THR A 23 41.86 -3.50 7.02
CA THR A 23 40.77 -4.49 7.12
C THR A 23 41.27 -5.94 7.16
N THR A 24 42.55 -6.18 6.83
CA THR A 24 43.18 -7.52 6.92
C THR A 24 43.78 -7.83 8.28
N LEU A 25 43.87 -6.84 9.17
CA LEU A 25 44.34 -7.02 10.55
C LEU A 25 43.27 -7.74 11.37
N SER A 26 43.67 -8.63 12.28
CA SER A 26 42.75 -9.44 13.11
C SER A 26 42.16 -8.72 14.33
N ASP A 27 42.38 -7.41 14.45
CA ASP A 27 41.86 -6.62 15.56
C ASP A 27 40.55 -5.94 15.16
N LEU A 28 39.44 -6.36 15.78
CA LEU A 28 38.10 -5.86 15.48
C LEU A 28 37.99 -4.34 15.68
N TYR A 29 38.70 -3.78 16.67
CA TYR A 29 38.72 -2.34 16.91
C TYR A 29 39.35 -1.60 15.73
N THR A 30 40.52 -2.04 15.27
CA THR A 30 41.20 -1.50 14.09
C THR A 30 40.34 -1.64 12.83
N GLN A 31 39.66 -2.78 12.62
CA GLN A 31 38.74 -2.96 11.50
C GLN A 31 37.57 -1.96 11.53
N LYS A 32 36.92 -1.76 12.68
CA LYS A 32 35.85 -0.78 12.86
C LYS A 32 36.33 0.65 12.53
N LEU A 33 37.53 1.02 13.01
CA LEU A 33 38.12 2.33 12.72
C LEU A 33 38.41 2.52 11.23
N ALA A 34 38.98 1.51 10.56
CA ALA A 34 39.26 1.55 9.13
C ALA A 34 37.98 1.75 8.31
N VAL A 35 36.92 1.01 8.65
CA VAL A 35 35.59 1.14 8.02
C VAL A 35 35.02 2.54 8.22
N ARG A 36 35.05 3.09 9.44
CA ARG A 36 34.57 4.46 9.71
C ARG A 36 35.37 5.52 8.97
N ALA A 37 36.70 5.39 8.95
CA ALA A 37 37.58 6.33 8.25
C ALA A 37 37.28 6.33 6.74
N PHE A 38 37.11 5.14 6.14
CA PHE A 38 36.73 5.01 4.74
C PHE A 38 35.36 5.64 4.46
N MET A 39 34.35 5.31 5.27
CA MET A 39 33.01 5.86 5.13
C MET A 39 33.00 7.40 5.23
N SER A 40 33.69 7.96 6.23
CA SER A 40 33.80 9.41 6.40
C SER A 40 34.47 10.10 5.22
N ARG A 41 35.43 9.43 4.55
CA ARG A 41 36.15 9.99 3.40
C ARG A 41 35.30 10.00 2.13
N PHE A 42 34.49 8.97 1.92
CA PHE A 42 33.77 8.73 0.66
C PHE A 42 32.24 8.94 0.76
N SER A 43 31.69 9.27 1.94
CA SER A 43 30.23 9.44 2.15
C SER A 43 29.58 10.44 1.21
N HIS A 44 30.28 11.55 0.91
CA HIS A 44 29.76 12.65 0.09
C HIS A 44 30.27 12.64 -1.36
N ARG A 45 30.99 11.59 -1.76
CA ARG A 45 31.58 11.49 -3.09
C ARG A 45 31.04 10.27 -3.81
N TYR A 46 30.60 10.46 -5.05
CA TYR A 46 30.29 9.36 -5.95
C TYR A 46 31.62 8.81 -6.51
N ASN A 47 32.00 7.61 -6.07
CA ASN A 47 33.22 6.94 -6.53
C ASN A 47 32.96 5.42 -6.61
N PRO A 48 32.51 4.91 -7.77
CA PRO A 48 32.15 3.50 -7.96
C PRO A 48 33.28 2.53 -7.60
N ARG A 49 34.53 2.95 -7.82
CA ARG A 49 35.71 2.13 -7.50
C ARG A 49 35.91 2.01 -6.00
N ALA A 50 35.76 3.11 -5.27
CA ALA A 50 35.81 3.09 -3.80
C ALA A 50 34.67 2.23 -3.25
N ASP A 51 33.47 2.35 -3.81
CA ASP A 51 32.29 1.58 -3.40
C ASP A 51 32.47 0.08 -3.59
N LEU A 52 32.95 -0.34 -4.77
CA LEU A 52 33.30 -1.74 -5.03
C LEU A 52 34.41 -2.24 -4.10
N SER A 53 35.44 -1.40 -3.86
CA SER A 53 36.56 -1.76 -2.98
C SER A 53 36.10 -1.95 -1.54
N PHE A 54 35.19 -1.09 -1.06
CA PHE A 54 34.60 -1.18 0.28
C PHE A 54 33.91 -2.52 0.49
N VAL A 55 32.97 -2.89 -0.39
CA VAL A 55 32.24 -4.14 -0.24
C VAL A 55 33.17 -5.33 -0.41
N LYS A 56 34.00 -5.35 -1.46
CA LYS A 56 34.93 -6.46 -1.75
C LYS A 56 35.88 -6.75 -0.59
N HIS A 57 36.45 -5.72 0.03
CA HIS A 57 37.44 -5.84 1.10
C HIS A 57 36.85 -5.62 2.51
N PHE A 58 35.52 -5.65 2.64
CA PHE A 58 34.86 -5.57 3.95
C PHE A 58 35.41 -6.63 4.92
N PRO A 59 35.82 -6.26 6.16
CA PRO A 59 36.49 -7.18 7.09
C PRO A 59 35.60 -8.38 7.45
N LYS A 60 36.16 -9.58 7.34
CA LYS A 60 35.42 -10.83 7.58
C LYS A 60 34.98 -10.97 9.04
N GLU A 61 35.86 -10.70 10.00
CA GLU A 61 35.55 -10.83 11.43
C GLU A 61 34.46 -9.85 11.86
N LEU A 62 34.51 -8.59 11.38
CA LEU A 62 33.45 -7.63 11.62
C LEU A 62 32.10 -8.07 11.03
N PHE A 63 32.10 -8.62 9.80
CA PHE A 63 30.89 -9.16 9.21
C PHE A 63 30.33 -10.35 10.00
N GLU A 64 31.19 -11.24 10.49
CA GLU A 64 30.80 -12.34 11.37
C GLU A 64 30.20 -11.84 12.69
N GLU A 65 30.72 -10.75 13.27
CA GLU A 65 30.09 -10.12 14.44
C GLU A 65 28.70 -9.55 14.11
N PHE A 66 28.49 -8.96 12.93
CA PHE A 66 27.15 -8.54 12.50
C PHE A 66 26.19 -9.73 12.34
N CYS A 67 26.66 -10.87 11.84
CA CYS A 67 25.87 -12.11 11.80
C CYS A 67 25.48 -12.55 13.21
N LYS A 68 26.44 -12.65 14.13
CA LYS A 68 26.21 -13.09 15.51
C LYS A 68 25.24 -12.18 16.26
N MET A 69 25.27 -10.88 15.98
CA MET A 69 24.34 -9.90 16.58
C MET A 69 22.88 -10.24 16.29
N SER A 70 22.58 -10.82 15.12
CA SER A 70 21.23 -11.25 14.79
C SER A 70 20.79 -12.54 15.48
N ASP A 71 21.74 -13.31 16.04
CA ASP A 71 21.51 -14.62 16.66
C ASP A 71 21.58 -14.59 18.21
N ASP A 72 22.37 -13.69 18.81
CA ASP A 72 22.60 -13.63 20.26
C ASP A 72 22.41 -12.22 20.84
N VAL A 73 21.37 -12.09 21.67
CA VAL A 73 20.85 -10.83 22.21
C VAL A 73 21.26 -10.60 23.68
N THR A 74 22.16 -11.42 24.22
CA THR A 74 22.46 -11.44 25.67
C THR A 74 23.13 -10.18 26.23
N ASN A 75 23.80 -9.35 25.41
CA ASN A 75 24.47 -8.13 25.87
C ASN A 75 23.93 -6.87 25.14
N MET A 76 23.02 -6.16 25.82
CA MET A 76 22.29 -5.00 25.27
C MET A 76 23.18 -3.86 24.77
N ASP A 77 24.22 -3.48 25.52
CA ASP A 77 25.05 -2.33 25.18
C ASP A 77 25.93 -2.63 23.96
N LYS A 78 26.55 -3.82 23.93
CA LYS A 78 27.34 -4.28 22.79
C LYS A 78 26.44 -4.42 21.54
N TYR A 79 25.22 -4.93 21.72
CA TYR A 79 24.24 -5.03 20.65
C TYR A 79 23.91 -3.65 20.07
N GLN A 80 23.60 -2.66 20.91
CA GLN A 80 23.20 -1.33 20.46
C GLN A 80 24.31 -0.62 19.66
N GLU A 81 25.56 -0.69 20.14
CA GLU A 81 26.71 -0.11 19.43
C GLU A 81 26.89 -0.78 18.05
N LEU A 82 26.85 -2.10 18.02
CA LEU A 82 27.09 -2.88 16.81
C LEU A 82 25.96 -2.73 15.79
N ALA A 83 24.70 -2.68 16.25
CA ALA A 83 23.54 -2.46 15.41
C ALA A 83 23.53 -1.07 14.80
N THR A 84 23.86 -0.04 15.60
CA THR A 84 24.01 1.33 15.11
C THR A 84 25.10 1.39 14.04
N PHE A 85 26.25 0.76 14.28
CA PHE A 85 27.34 0.73 13.31
C PHE A 85 26.98 -0.06 12.04
N PHE A 86 26.23 -1.16 12.17
CA PHE A 86 25.72 -1.89 11.01
C PHE A 86 24.78 -1.03 10.17
N LEU A 87 23.88 -0.26 10.78
CA LEU A 87 22.99 0.65 10.06
C LEU A 87 23.77 1.75 9.32
N GLU A 88 24.86 2.26 9.89
CA GLU A 88 25.77 3.20 9.21
C GLU A 88 26.40 2.54 7.97
N VAL A 89 26.91 1.31 8.11
CA VAL A 89 27.50 0.54 7.00
C VAL A 89 26.48 0.28 5.90
N PHE A 90 25.27 -0.18 6.27
CA PHE A 90 24.17 -0.39 5.33
C PHE A 90 23.82 0.90 4.57
N THR A 91 23.71 2.01 5.31
CA THR A 91 23.42 3.33 4.75
C THR A 91 24.48 3.73 3.72
N PHE A 92 25.76 3.47 4.02
CA PHE A 92 26.86 3.78 3.12
C PHE A 92 26.89 2.90 1.87
N ILE A 93 26.65 1.59 2.00
CA ILE A 93 26.60 0.65 0.87
C ILE A 93 25.51 1.08 -0.13
N PHE A 94 24.32 1.40 0.37
CA PHE A 94 23.17 1.74 -0.46
C PHE A 94 22.95 3.25 -0.60
N ARG A 95 24.02 4.07 -0.53
CA ARG A 95 23.94 5.53 -0.79
C ARG A 95 23.84 5.88 -2.27
N ASN A 96 24.09 4.92 -3.16
CA ASN A 96 23.98 5.03 -4.61
C ASN A 96 23.59 3.67 -5.23
N LEU A 97 23.40 3.65 -6.55
CA LEU A 97 22.87 2.49 -7.28
C LEU A 97 23.93 1.44 -7.65
N ASP A 98 25.23 1.71 -7.49
CA ASP A 98 26.30 0.91 -8.11
C ASP A 98 26.37 -0.50 -7.52
N LEU A 99 26.05 -0.65 -6.23
CA LEU A 99 26.16 -1.90 -5.48
C LEU A 99 24.85 -2.68 -5.41
N ASN A 100 23.77 -2.20 -6.03
CA ASN A 100 22.45 -2.81 -5.92
C ASN A 100 22.38 -4.24 -6.47
N SER A 101 23.28 -4.62 -7.38
CA SER A 101 23.36 -5.97 -7.96
C SER A 101 24.59 -6.76 -7.52
N ASP A 102 25.45 -6.18 -6.67
CA ASP A 102 26.67 -6.84 -6.19
C ASP A 102 26.31 -7.95 -5.19
N GLU A 103 26.80 -9.16 -5.45
CA GLU A 103 26.48 -10.37 -4.66
C GLU A 103 26.86 -10.22 -3.19
N LYS A 104 27.99 -9.56 -2.89
CA LYS A 104 28.42 -9.38 -1.51
C LYS A 104 27.60 -8.28 -0.82
N ALA A 105 27.22 -7.21 -1.52
CA ALA A 105 26.29 -6.21 -1.00
C ALA A 105 24.90 -6.82 -0.67
N GLN A 106 24.43 -7.80 -1.46
CA GLN A 106 23.18 -8.52 -1.16
C GLN A 106 23.18 -9.19 0.21
N THR A 107 24.33 -9.67 0.69
CA THR A 107 24.42 -10.31 2.01
C THR A 107 24.09 -9.33 3.15
N PHE A 108 24.39 -8.04 2.98
CA PHE A 108 24.01 -6.99 3.93
C PHE A 108 22.50 -6.72 3.94
N ILE A 109 21.80 -6.92 2.82
CA ILE A 109 20.33 -6.83 2.79
C ILE A 109 19.72 -7.94 3.63
N GLY A 110 20.22 -9.17 3.46
CA GLY A 110 19.78 -10.32 4.27
C GLY A 110 20.00 -10.08 5.76
N LEU A 111 21.17 -9.56 6.15
CA LEU A 111 21.45 -9.19 7.55
C LEU A 111 20.57 -8.04 8.03
N PHE A 112 20.31 -7.04 7.19
CA PHE A 112 19.44 -5.92 7.55
C PHE A 112 18.00 -6.39 7.82
N LEU A 113 17.45 -7.25 6.95
CA LEU A 113 16.12 -7.82 7.12
C LEU A 113 16.02 -8.70 8.37
N LYS A 114 17.09 -9.42 8.73
CA LYS A 114 17.16 -10.14 10.02
C LYS A 114 17.20 -9.18 11.21
N LEU A 115 18.01 -8.13 11.14
CA LEU A 115 18.17 -7.16 12.22
C LEU A 115 16.85 -6.46 12.55
N ILE A 116 16.12 -5.98 11.53
CA ILE A 116 14.88 -5.23 11.76
C ILE A 116 13.73 -6.08 12.31
N LYS A 117 13.82 -7.41 12.20
CA LYS A 117 12.86 -8.36 12.79
C LYS A 117 13.03 -8.55 14.29
N THR A 118 14.12 -8.05 14.87
CA THR A 118 14.33 -8.13 16.32
C THR A 118 13.36 -7.19 17.04
N ASP A 119 12.88 -7.60 18.22
CA ASP A 119 12.04 -6.76 19.08
C ASP A 119 12.84 -5.63 19.79
N GLN A 120 14.14 -5.53 19.52
CA GLN A 120 15.05 -4.63 20.20
C GLN A 120 15.12 -3.28 19.49
N LYS A 121 14.63 -2.24 20.16
CA LYS A 121 14.70 -0.87 19.63
C LYS A 121 16.15 -0.45 19.43
N ILE A 122 16.45 0.01 18.22
CA ILE A 122 17.76 0.57 17.89
C ILE A 122 17.64 2.10 17.87
N MET A 123 18.38 2.76 18.76
CA MET A 123 18.59 4.20 18.71
C MET A 123 19.51 4.55 17.53
N THR A 124 18.96 5.11 16.46
CA THR A 124 19.76 5.66 15.35
C THR A 124 19.56 7.16 15.24
N THR A 125 20.64 7.89 15.00
CA THR A 125 20.65 9.35 14.93
C THR A 125 20.21 9.88 13.57
N ASN A 126 20.15 9.05 12.53
CA ASN A 126 19.87 9.49 11.17
C ASN A 126 18.94 8.55 10.38
N ILE A 127 17.70 8.37 10.88
CA ILE A 127 16.65 7.59 10.22
C ILE A 127 16.38 8.10 8.79
N ASN A 128 16.49 9.41 8.57
CA ASN A 128 16.25 10.02 7.27
C ASN A 128 17.18 9.48 6.18
N THR A 129 18.49 9.44 6.43
CA THR A 129 19.45 8.90 5.46
C THR A 129 19.30 7.38 5.32
N LEU A 130 18.92 6.67 6.40
CA LEU A 130 18.62 5.25 6.30
C LEU A 130 17.42 4.98 5.36
N ILE A 131 16.35 5.79 5.46
CA ILE A 131 15.19 5.71 4.55
C ILE A 131 15.65 5.91 3.09
N ASP A 132 16.49 6.91 2.82
CA ASP A 132 17.04 7.13 1.48
C ASP A 132 17.79 5.91 0.96
N SER A 133 18.66 5.32 1.79
CA SER A 133 19.42 4.13 1.43
C SER A 133 18.53 2.91 1.21
N VAL A 134 17.46 2.74 2.00
CA VAL A 134 16.46 1.68 1.78
C VAL A 134 15.74 1.92 0.45
N MET A 135 15.32 3.14 0.14
CA MET A 135 14.69 3.48 -1.15
C MET A 135 15.60 3.17 -2.34
N ILE A 136 16.89 3.52 -2.24
CA ILE A 136 17.90 3.19 -3.25
C ILE A 136 18.05 1.67 -3.36
N CYS A 137 18.14 0.95 -2.24
CA CYS A 137 18.25 -0.51 -2.21
C CYS A 137 17.05 -1.17 -2.90
N VAL A 138 15.81 -0.78 -2.57
CA VAL A 138 14.59 -1.36 -3.16
C VAL A 138 14.27 -0.84 -4.56
N SER A 139 15.06 0.08 -5.11
CA SER A 139 14.94 0.45 -6.53
C SER A 139 15.32 -0.71 -7.46
N TYR A 140 16.17 -1.62 -6.98
CA TYR A 140 16.50 -2.85 -7.69
C TYR A 140 15.47 -3.95 -7.41
N LYS A 141 14.99 -4.59 -8.48
CA LYS A 141 13.85 -5.51 -8.44
C LYS A 141 14.05 -6.69 -7.48
N SER A 142 15.22 -7.33 -7.50
CA SER A 142 15.50 -8.48 -6.63
C SER A 142 15.51 -8.09 -5.15
N ASN A 143 16.06 -6.92 -4.83
CA ASN A 143 16.10 -6.40 -3.46
C ASN A 143 14.68 -6.05 -2.98
N LYS A 144 13.91 -5.38 -3.84
CA LYS A 144 12.49 -5.09 -3.59
C LYS A 144 11.71 -6.36 -3.24
N LEU A 145 11.94 -7.44 -3.99
CA LEU A 145 11.30 -8.73 -3.75
C LEU A 145 11.68 -9.32 -2.38
N LEU A 146 12.96 -9.25 -1.98
CA LEU A 146 13.40 -9.66 -0.64
C LEU A 146 12.68 -8.88 0.45
N PHE A 147 12.58 -7.55 0.32
CA PHE A 147 11.85 -6.71 1.26
C PHE A 147 10.36 -7.06 1.34
N ILE A 148 9.71 -7.38 0.22
CA ILE A 148 8.31 -7.81 0.21
C ILE A 148 8.14 -9.17 0.88
N HIS A 149 9.00 -10.16 0.57
CA HIS A 149 8.92 -11.50 1.13
C HIS A 149 9.20 -11.54 2.62
N GLU A 150 10.14 -10.73 3.10
CA GLU A 150 10.53 -10.68 4.50
C GLU A 150 9.72 -9.66 5.32
N ASN A 151 8.65 -9.09 4.77
CA ASN A 151 7.82 -8.05 5.40
C ASN A 151 8.64 -6.84 5.89
N GLY A 152 9.71 -6.48 5.17
CA GLY A 152 10.76 -5.59 5.66
C GLY A 152 10.26 -4.21 6.09
N MET A 153 9.30 -3.62 5.37
CA MET A 153 8.74 -2.31 5.73
C MET A 153 7.91 -2.35 7.03
N PHE A 154 7.23 -3.46 7.31
CA PHE A 154 6.48 -3.64 8.56
C PHE A 154 7.43 -3.68 9.75
N HIS A 155 8.45 -4.54 9.67
CA HIS A 155 9.46 -4.64 10.71
C HIS A 155 10.26 -3.34 10.89
N PHE A 156 10.55 -2.64 9.79
CA PHE A 156 11.15 -1.31 9.83
C PHE A 156 10.29 -0.31 10.64
N TYR A 157 8.97 -0.30 10.41
CA TYR A 157 8.04 0.55 11.16
C TYR A 157 8.09 0.29 12.67
N HIS A 158 8.06 -1.00 13.06
CA HIS A 158 8.07 -1.40 14.46
C HIS A 158 9.39 -1.12 15.16
N LEU A 159 10.52 -1.36 14.48
CA LEU A 159 11.86 -1.16 15.03
C LEU A 159 12.12 0.31 15.37
N PHE A 160 11.80 1.23 14.44
CA PHE A 160 12.15 2.64 14.57
C PHE A 160 11.05 3.51 15.20
N ILE A 161 9.86 2.93 15.47
CA ILE A 161 8.71 3.59 16.09
C ILE A 161 8.49 4.98 15.50
N ILE A 162 7.98 5.00 14.28
CA ILE A 162 7.86 6.20 13.46
C ILE A 162 6.68 7.06 13.97
N CYS A 163 6.87 7.72 15.11
CA CYS A 163 5.88 8.58 15.75
C CYS A 163 6.01 10.06 15.32
N ASN A 164 7.14 10.46 14.74
CA ASN A 164 7.34 11.83 14.26
C ASN A 164 6.63 12.02 12.91
N THR A 165 5.82 13.08 12.78
CA THR A 165 5.03 13.39 11.57
C THR A 165 5.87 13.51 10.31
N HIS A 166 7.08 14.08 10.38
CA HIS A 166 7.98 14.19 9.22
C HIS A 166 8.51 12.82 8.80
N LEU A 167 8.98 12.01 9.76
CA LEU A 167 9.47 10.65 9.47
C LEU A 167 8.36 9.75 8.95
N LYS A 168 7.14 9.94 9.45
CA LYS A 168 5.94 9.24 8.97
C LYS A 168 5.74 9.47 7.47
N SER A 169 5.69 10.72 7.01
CA SER A 169 5.50 11.03 5.58
C SER A 169 6.53 10.31 4.69
N ARG A 170 7.82 10.37 5.08
CA ARG A 170 8.90 9.72 4.35
C ARG A 170 8.83 8.20 4.38
N PHE A 171 8.42 7.62 5.50
CA PHE A 171 8.19 6.18 5.61
C PHE A 171 7.05 5.70 4.71
N LEU A 172 5.96 6.47 4.63
CA LEU A 172 4.85 6.16 3.73
C LEU A 172 5.34 6.21 2.27
N GLU A 173 6.09 7.24 1.87
CA GLU A 173 6.70 7.33 0.54
C GLU A 173 7.60 6.12 0.21
N MET A 174 8.50 5.78 1.13
CA MET A 174 9.37 4.60 1.00
C MET A 174 8.57 3.30 0.86
N THR A 175 7.52 3.14 1.66
CA THR A 175 6.63 1.96 1.60
C THR A 175 5.92 1.88 0.26
N GLU A 176 5.31 2.98 -0.20
CA GLU A 176 4.63 3.01 -1.50
C GLU A 176 5.58 2.66 -2.63
N TYR A 177 6.82 3.15 -2.57
CA TYR A 177 7.86 2.84 -3.54
C TYR A 177 8.26 1.35 -3.51
N ALA A 178 8.45 0.77 -2.32
CA ALA A 178 8.78 -0.63 -2.12
C ALA A 178 7.67 -1.57 -2.61
N TYR A 179 6.39 -1.21 -2.39
CA TYR A 179 5.23 -2.01 -2.80
C TYR A 179 4.64 -1.62 -4.16
N THR A 180 5.31 -0.73 -4.90
CA THR A 180 4.98 -0.49 -6.31
C THR A 180 5.56 -1.62 -7.16
N PHE A 181 4.69 -2.60 -7.41
CA PHE A 181 4.96 -3.80 -8.20
C PHE A 181 3.90 -3.95 -9.30
N TYR A 182 4.32 -4.39 -10.50
CA TYR A 182 3.45 -4.47 -11.67
C TYR A 182 3.10 -5.93 -12.01
N ARG A 183 2.09 -6.08 -12.87
CA ARG A 183 1.52 -7.39 -13.22
C ARG A 183 2.55 -8.36 -13.82
N ASP A 184 3.49 -7.83 -14.61
CA ASP A 184 4.46 -8.66 -15.34
C ASP A 184 5.49 -9.33 -14.42
N ASP A 185 5.54 -8.90 -13.17
CA ASP A 185 6.49 -9.38 -12.18
C ASP A 185 5.89 -10.41 -11.22
N ASN A 186 4.60 -10.74 -11.35
CA ASN A 186 3.87 -11.55 -10.36
C ASN A 186 4.48 -12.95 -10.13
N SER A 187 5.15 -13.53 -11.14
CA SER A 187 5.75 -14.87 -11.07
C SER A 187 6.84 -15.00 -10.02
N SER A 188 7.46 -13.91 -9.58
CA SER A 188 8.48 -13.94 -8.54
C SER A 188 7.93 -13.84 -7.13
N LEU A 189 6.66 -13.49 -6.95
CA LEU A 189 6.03 -13.32 -5.64
C LEU A 189 5.61 -14.66 -5.04
N SER A 190 6.04 -14.93 -3.82
CA SER A 190 5.61 -16.09 -3.04
C SER A 190 4.26 -15.80 -2.36
N ILE A 191 3.20 -16.47 -2.83
CA ILE A 191 1.84 -16.36 -2.27
C ILE A 191 1.81 -16.75 -0.78
N VAL A 192 2.59 -17.76 -0.39
CA VAL A 192 2.71 -18.20 1.00
C VAL A 192 3.27 -17.08 1.86
N LYS A 193 4.38 -16.46 1.43
CA LYS A 193 4.98 -15.33 2.15
C LYS A 193 4.07 -14.12 2.21
N LEU A 194 3.39 -13.78 1.12
CA LEU A 194 2.41 -12.69 1.12
C LEU A 194 1.26 -12.94 2.10
N THR A 195 0.78 -14.19 2.18
CA THR A 195 -0.27 -14.59 3.11
C THR A 195 0.20 -14.48 4.57
N GLU A 196 1.39 -15.00 4.88
CA GLU A 196 2.03 -14.86 6.20
C GLU A 196 2.14 -13.39 6.60
N ASN A 197 2.69 -12.55 5.73
CA ASN A 197 2.94 -11.14 5.99
C ASN A 197 1.64 -10.35 6.22
N ILE A 198 0.60 -10.61 5.43
CA ILE A 198 -0.71 -9.95 5.62
C ILE A 198 -1.34 -10.36 6.95
N ASN A 199 -1.28 -11.64 7.30
CA ASN A 199 -1.85 -12.14 8.54
C ASN A 199 -1.12 -11.56 9.76
N GLU A 200 0.19 -11.39 9.67
CA GLU A 200 1.00 -10.69 10.69
C GLU A 200 0.53 -9.24 10.87
N ILE A 201 0.40 -8.47 9.78
CA ILE A 201 -0.06 -7.07 9.83
C ILE A 201 -1.47 -6.97 10.42
N ILE A 202 -2.40 -7.83 9.96
CA ILE A 202 -3.77 -7.87 10.47
C ILE A 202 -3.78 -8.24 11.96
N PHE A 203 -2.99 -9.22 12.37
CA PHE A 203 -2.91 -9.63 13.76
C PHE A 203 -2.46 -8.47 14.67
N ASP A 204 -1.43 -7.72 14.28
CA ASP A 204 -0.97 -6.56 15.07
C ASP A 204 -2.03 -5.46 15.13
N LEU A 205 -2.67 -5.13 14.00
CA LEU A 205 -3.78 -4.18 13.93
C LEU A 205 -4.96 -4.57 14.83
N MET A 206 -5.26 -5.86 14.93
CA MET A 206 -6.33 -6.37 15.80
C MET A 206 -5.98 -6.27 17.29
N ARG A 207 -4.69 -6.28 17.66
CA ARG A 207 -4.24 -6.08 19.05
C ARG A 207 -4.27 -4.61 19.42
N LYS A 208 -3.79 -3.74 18.53
CA LYS A 208 -3.74 -2.30 18.74
C LYS A 208 -4.00 -1.59 17.42
N PHE A 209 -5.19 -1.00 17.32
CA PHE A 209 -5.53 -0.24 16.13
C PHE A 209 -4.54 0.92 15.93
N ASN A 210 -4.00 1.03 14.72
CA ASN A 210 -3.04 2.06 14.34
C ASN A 210 -3.29 2.43 12.87
N SER A 211 -3.63 3.69 12.61
CA SER A 211 -3.95 4.17 11.25
C SER A 211 -2.78 4.04 10.28
N ASP A 212 -1.53 4.10 10.76
CA ASP A 212 -0.34 3.95 9.91
C ASP A 212 -0.20 2.50 9.43
N LEU A 213 -0.44 1.55 10.32
CA LEU A 213 -0.44 0.13 9.98
C LEU A 213 -1.66 -0.23 9.10
N THR A 214 -2.79 0.44 9.29
CA THR A 214 -3.96 0.28 8.41
C THR A 214 -3.64 0.76 6.99
N TRP A 215 -3.00 1.91 6.88
CA TRP A 215 -2.51 2.42 5.60
C TRP A 215 -1.49 1.46 4.97
N PHE A 216 -0.56 0.94 5.78
CA PHE A 216 0.43 -0.05 5.33
C PHE A 216 -0.26 -1.29 4.76
N LEU A 217 -1.22 -1.87 5.48
CA LEU A 217 -2.02 -3.00 5.03
C LEU A 217 -2.70 -2.73 3.68
N PHE A 218 -3.31 -1.56 3.52
CA PHE A 218 -3.95 -1.19 2.25
C PHE A 218 -2.95 -1.01 1.11
N THR A 219 -1.73 -0.53 1.38
CA THR A 219 -0.66 -0.46 0.39
C THR A 219 -0.21 -1.85 -0.06
N VAL A 220 -0.05 -2.79 0.86
CA VAL A 220 0.26 -4.20 0.53
C VAL A 220 -0.88 -4.83 -0.29
N LEU A 221 -2.14 -4.67 0.14
CA LEU A 221 -3.29 -5.21 -0.58
C LEU A 221 -3.50 -4.56 -1.96
N LYS A 222 -3.16 -3.28 -2.11
CA LYS A 222 -3.16 -2.58 -3.40
C LYS A 222 -2.13 -3.20 -4.36
N MET A 223 -0.94 -3.54 -3.88
CA MET A 223 0.06 -4.28 -4.66
C MET A 223 -0.48 -5.65 -5.10
N ILE A 224 -1.03 -6.42 -4.16
CA ILE A 224 -1.57 -7.77 -4.42
C ILE A 224 -2.72 -7.73 -5.44
N TYR A 225 -3.62 -6.75 -5.29
CA TYR A 225 -4.70 -6.52 -6.24
C TYR A 225 -4.17 -6.20 -7.64
N ARG A 226 -3.15 -5.34 -7.77
CA ARG A 226 -2.53 -5.02 -9.06
C ARG A 226 -1.86 -6.24 -9.71
N CYS A 227 -1.26 -7.11 -8.91
CA CYS A 227 -0.67 -8.37 -9.35
C CYS A 227 -1.69 -9.47 -9.65
N ARG A 228 -2.99 -9.22 -9.39
CA ARG A 228 -4.11 -10.18 -9.53
C ARG A 228 -4.00 -11.41 -8.63
N LEU A 229 -3.26 -11.30 -7.53
CA LEU A 229 -3.02 -12.38 -6.56
C LEU A 229 -4.07 -12.42 -5.44
N LEU A 230 -5.08 -11.54 -5.47
CA LEU A 230 -6.02 -11.40 -4.38
C LEU A 230 -6.84 -12.68 -4.14
N ASP A 231 -7.17 -13.44 -5.18
CA ASP A 231 -7.88 -14.72 -5.07
C ASP A 231 -6.97 -15.90 -4.68
N GLU A 232 -5.66 -15.68 -4.67
CA GLU A 232 -4.64 -16.69 -4.36
C GLU A 232 -4.19 -16.61 -2.90
N ILE A 233 -4.26 -15.43 -2.29
CA ILE A 233 -3.94 -15.25 -0.87
C ILE A 233 -5.09 -15.67 0.06
N ASP A 234 -4.74 -16.28 1.19
CA ASP A 234 -5.69 -16.58 2.26
C ASP A 234 -5.85 -15.36 3.17
N LEU A 235 -6.84 -14.53 2.86
CA LEU A 235 -7.15 -13.32 3.61
C LEU A 235 -8.32 -13.58 4.55
N CYS A 236 -8.11 -13.39 5.87
CA CYS A 236 -9.20 -13.43 6.85
C CYS A 236 -10.16 -12.24 6.64
N CYS A 237 -11.17 -12.44 5.80
CA CYS A 237 -12.08 -11.37 5.36
C CYS A 237 -12.86 -10.74 6.53
N THR A 238 -13.15 -11.50 7.58
CA THR A 238 -13.83 -10.98 8.79
C THR A 238 -12.97 -9.98 9.56
N GLN A 239 -11.68 -10.27 9.74
CA GLN A 239 -10.75 -9.34 10.39
C GLN A 239 -10.50 -8.12 9.51
N PHE A 240 -10.30 -8.34 8.20
CA PHE A 240 -10.16 -7.26 7.24
C PHE A 240 -11.40 -6.35 7.20
N PHE A 241 -12.61 -6.90 7.33
CA PHE A 241 -13.84 -6.13 7.46
C PHE A 241 -13.84 -5.26 8.71
N ARG A 242 -13.45 -5.80 9.87
CA ARG A 242 -13.36 -5.02 11.11
C ARG A 242 -12.39 -3.84 11.00
N ILE A 243 -11.22 -4.06 10.40
CA ILE A 243 -10.23 -3.00 10.13
C ILE A 243 -10.83 -1.94 9.20
N THR A 244 -11.44 -2.37 8.09
CA THR A 244 -12.07 -1.46 7.12
C THR A 244 -13.18 -0.64 7.77
N LYS A 245 -14.07 -1.29 8.55
CA LYS A 245 -15.16 -0.62 9.27
C LYS A 245 -14.61 0.45 10.19
N PHE A 246 -13.64 0.10 11.03
CA PHE A 246 -13.10 1.01 12.03
C PHE A 246 -12.49 2.24 11.36
N GLU A 247 -11.66 2.01 10.34
CA GLU A 247 -11.02 3.08 9.59
C GLU A 247 -12.03 3.96 8.86
N TYR A 248 -13.08 3.38 8.27
CA TYR A 248 -14.11 4.14 7.57
C TYR A 248 -14.96 4.97 8.55
N ILE A 249 -15.44 4.38 9.64
CA ILE A 249 -16.29 5.07 10.63
C ILE A 249 -15.53 6.23 11.28
N LEU A 250 -14.27 6.03 11.68
CA LEU A 250 -13.51 7.10 12.33
C LEU A 250 -13.21 8.28 11.41
N ASN A 251 -12.94 8.00 10.13
CA ASN A 251 -12.49 9.03 9.19
C ASN A 251 -13.60 9.60 8.31
N PHE A 252 -14.84 9.11 8.44
CA PHE A 252 -15.93 9.54 7.56
C PHE A 252 -16.17 11.05 7.59
N ASN A 253 -16.05 11.67 8.77
CA ASN A 253 -16.28 13.10 8.96
C ASN A 253 -15.09 13.99 8.56
N ILE A 254 -13.93 13.39 8.28
CA ILE A 254 -12.72 14.13 7.94
C ILE A 254 -12.55 14.01 6.43
N ASN A 255 -12.57 15.13 5.72
CA ASN A 255 -12.26 15.17 4.28
C ASN A 255 -10.85 14.62 3.93
N ASP A 256 -10.05 14.27 4.94
CA ASP A 256 -8.73 13.67 4.86
C ASP A 256 -8.77 12.15 5.07
N LEU A 257 -9.44 11.43 4.17
CA LEU A 257 -9.24 9.98 4.10
C LEU A 257 -7.76 9.71 3.75
N VAL A 258 -7.04 9.14 4.71
CA VAL A 258 -5.59 8.87 4.64
C VAL A 258 -5.24 7.88 3.52
N PHE A 259 -6.21 7.11 3.03
CA PHE A 259 -6.02 6.09 2.00
C PHE A 259 -7.04 6.24 0.86
N ASP A 260 -6.64 5.76 -0.32
CA ASP A 260 -7.50 5.79 -1.51
C ASP A 260 -8.60 4.72 -1.42
N ILE A 261 -9.78 5.12 -0.92
CA ILE A 261 -11.01 4.29 -0.86
C ILE A 261 -11.31 3.59 -2.19
N SER A 262 -10.87 4.17 -3.31
CA SER A 262 -11.07 3.57 -4.63
C SER A 262 -10.40 2.19 -4.75
N TYR A 263 -9.24 1.98 -4.12
CA TYR A 263 -8.60 0.66 -4.07
C TYR A 263 -9.28 -0.27 -3.08
N VAL A 264 -9.67 0.23 -1.90
CA VAL A 264 -10.41 -0.57 -0.91
C VAL A 264 -11.73 -1.11 -1.50
N SER A 265 -12.45 -0.28 -2.24
CA SER A 265 -13.66 -0.68 -2.98
C SER A 265 -13.39 -1.77 -4.02
N LYS A 266 -12.28 -1.65 -4.75
CA LYS A 266 -11.83 -2.65 -5.75
C LYS A 266 -11.41 -3.97 -5.09
N ILE A 267 -10.79 -3.91 -3.91
CA ILE A 267 -10.44 -5.10 -3.12
C ILE A 267 -11.73 -5.79 -2.66
N TRP A 268 -12.67 -5.06 -2.04
CA TRP A 268 -13.93 -5.63 -1.55
C TRP A 268 -14.78 -6.24 -2.66
N ILE A 269 -14.95 -5.56 -3.79
CA ILE A 269 -15.71 -6.15 -4.91
C ILE A 269 -15.01 -7.38 -5.49
N SER A 270 -13.68 -7.46 -5.40
CA SER A 270 -12.95 -8.65 -5.82
C SER A 270 -13.16 -9.80 -4.83
N ILE A 271 -13.12 -9.52 -3.52
CA ILE A 271 -13.42 -10.50 -2.47
C ILE A 271 -14.85 -11.05 -2.65
N LEU A 272 -15.84 -10.20 -2.88
CA LEU A 272 -17.25 -10.58 -3.10
C LEU A 272 -17.49 -11.37 -4.40
N ASN A 273 -16.58 -11.28 -5.36
CA ASN A 273 -16.65 -12.04 -6.62
C ASN A 273 -15.75 -13.27 -6.62
N SER A 274 -14.96 -13.46 -5.57
CA SER A 274 -14.01 -14.56 -5.49
C SER A 274 -14.76 -15.86 -5.29
N SER A 275 -14.42 -16.89 -6.09
CA SER A 275 -15.00 -18.22 -5.92
C SER A 275 -14.46 -18.96 -4.69
N ARG A 276 -13.33 -18.51 -4.14
CA ARG A 276 -12.63 -19.16 -3.03
C ARG A 276 -12.94 -18.55 -1.67
N LYS A 277 -13.46 -17.30 -1.64
CA LYS A 277 -13.66 -16.56 -0.38
C LYS A 277 -15.12 -16.55 0.00
N SER A 278 -15.42 -16.96 1.23
CA SER A 278 -16.77 -17.06 1.77
C SER A 278 -17.28 -15.76 2.40
N PHE A 279 -16.80 -14.59 1.97
CA PHE A 279 -17.27 -13.34 2.58
C PHE A 279 -18.67 -13.01 2.09
N GLU A 280 -19.65 -13.19 2.99
CA GLU A 280 -21.04 -12.88 2.75
C GLU A 280 -21.47 -11.60 3.48
N ILE A 281 -22.33 -10.82 2.83
CA ILE A 281 -23.01 -9.65 3.41
C ILE A 281 -24.31 -10.16 4.06
N ASP A 282 -24.16 -10.76 5.24
CA ASP A 282 -25.20 -11.44 6.01
C ASP A 282 -25.71 -10.61 7.21
N THR A 283 -25.11 -9.46 7.49
CA THR A 283 -25.53 -8.54 8.56
C THR A 283 -25.82 -7.15 8.03
N MET A 284 -26.71 -6.42 8.73
CA MET A 284 -27.02 -5.02 8.42
C MET A 284 -25.77 -4.13 8.46
N GLU A 285 -24.90 -4.35 9.44
CA GLU A 285 -23.63 -3.64 9.58
C GLU A 285 -22.72 -3.82 8.36
N LYS A 286 -22.54 -5.06 7.88
CA LYS A 286 -21.77 -5.34 6.67
C LYS A 286 -22.40 -4.65 5.45
N LEU A 287 -23.73 -4.67 5.35
CA LEU A 287 -24.47 -4.04 4.26
C LEU A 287 -24.25 -2.53 4.24
N ILE A 288 -24.38 -1.86 5.40
CA ILE A 288 -24.14 -0.41 5.56
C ILE A 288 -22.72 -0.03 5.16
N VAL A 289 -21.72 -0.68 5.74
CA VAL A 289 -20.30 -0.36 5.49
C VAL A 289 -19.93 -0.61 4.02
N MET A 290 -20.33 -1.74 3.44
CA MET A 290 -20.07 -2.03 2.03
C MET A 290 -20.77 -1.03 1.10
N SER A 291 -22.03 -0.70 1.39
CA SER A 291 -22.76 0.31 0.64
C SER A 291 -22.07 1.66 0.71
N ALA A 292 -21.60 2.10 1.87
CA ALA A 292 -20.90 3.36 2.02
C ALA A 292 -19.62 3.44 1.18
N ILE A 293 -18.79 2.39 1.25
CA ILE A 293 -17.55 2.25 0.46
C ILE A 293 -17.85 2.32 -1.04
N PHE A 294 -18.83 1.54 -1.52
CA PHE A 294 -19.20 1.50 -2.93
C PHE A 294 -19.85 2.80 -3.41
N THR A 295 -20.65 3.44 -2.55
CA THR A 295 -21.29 4.72 -2.85
C THR A 295 -20.25 5.81 -3.09
N TYR A 296 -19.23 5.89 -2.22
CA TYR A 296 -18.11 6.79 -2.40
C TYR A 296 -17.35 6.52 -3.71
N TYR A 297 -17.01 5.26 -3.98
CA TYR A 297 -16.26 4.88 -5.17
C TYR A 297 -17.01 5.21 -6.48
N ILE A 298 -18.29 4.85 -6.58
CA ILE A 298 -19.11 5.16 -7.76
C ILE A 298 -19.25 6.68 -7.92
N SER A 299 -19.46 7.41 -6.83
CA SER A 299 -19.56 8.88 -6.84
C SER A 299 -18.29 9.53 -7.42
N LYS A 300 -17.12 9.07 -6.97
CA LYS A 300 -15.81 9.52 -7.48
C LYS A 300 -15.64 9.18 -8.96
N MET A 301 -15.95 7.96 -9.37
CA MET A 301 -15.87 7.56 -10.77
C MET A 301 -16.79 8.39 -11.68
N MET A 302 -18.01 8.69 -11.24
CA MET A 302 -18.94 9.53 -12.01
C MET A 302 -18.44 10.96 -12.16
N ALA A 303 -17.87 11.52 -11.09
CA ALA A 303 -17.24 12.85 -11.14
C ALA A 303 -16.05 12.87 -12.12
N ASP A 304 -15.20 11.84 -12.08
CA ASP A 304 -14.07 11.70 -13.01
C ASP A 304 -14.53 11.58 -14.47
N CYS A 305 -15.55 10.77 -14.74
CA CYS A 305 -16.16 10.64 -16.07
C CYS A 305 -16.74 11.98 -16.56
N TYR A 306 -17.49 12.68 -15.71
CA TYR A 306 -18.05 14.00 -16.01
C TYR A 306 -16.96 15.02 -16.37
N ASN A 307 -15.91 15.10 -15.55
CA ASN A 307 -14.79 16.04 -15.72
C ASN A 307 -13.99 15.75 -16.99
N LYS A 308 -13.72 14.47 -17.28
CA LYS A 308 -12.95 14.05 -18.47
C LYS A 308 -13.78 14.02 -19.75
N SER A 309 -15.07 14.33 -19.68
CA SER A 309 -16.01 14.18 -20.79
C SER A 309 -16.08 12.75 -21.34
N VAL A 310 -15.86 11.73 -20.50
CA VAL A 310 -15.94 10.32 -20.86
C VAL A 310 -17.22 9.70 -20.32
N LYS A 311 -17.88 8.87 -21.13
CA LYS A 311 -19.07 8.14 -20.72
C LYS A 311 -18.76 7.14 -19.59
N PHE A 312 -19.57 7.14 -18.54
CA PHE A 312 -19.51 6.17 -17.45
C PHE A 312 -19.96 4.79 -17.96
N VAL A 313 -19.20 3.73 -17.66
CA VAL A 313 -19.47 2.37 -18.17
C VAL A 313 -19.86 1.45 -17.02
N LEU A 314 -21.05 0.86 -17.10
CA LEU A 314 -21.57 -0.10 -16.13
C LEU A 314 -21.04 -1.52 -16.39
N THR A 315 -19.86 -1.81 -15.83
CA THR A 315 -19.32 -3.18 -15.84
C THR A 315 -20.06 -4.08 -14.84
N LYS A 316 -19.97 -5.41 -14.98
CA LYS A 316 -20.56 -6.39 -14.04
C LYS A 316 -20.25 -6.07 -12.56
N LYS A 317 -19.01 -5.67 -12.26
CA LYS A 317 -18.57 -5.29 -10.91
C LYS A 317 -19.28 -4.04 -10.39
N ILE A 318 -19.43 -3.01 -11.25
CA ILE A 318 -20.16 -1.79 -10.89
C ILE A 318 -21.66 -2.08 -10.69
N LYS A 319 -22.25 -2.94 -11.53
CA LYS A 319 -23.65 -3.38 -11.34
C LYS A 319 -23.86 -4.05 -9.98
N GLN A 320 -22.97 -4.96 -9.60
CA GLN A 320 -23.03 -5.60 -8.29
C GLN A 320 -22.90 -4.60 -7.13
N MET A 321 -22.02 -3.60 -7.25
CA MET A 321 -21.95 -2.51 -6.26
C MET A 321 -23.29 -1.75 -6.18
N PHE A 322 -23.93 -1.44 -7.32
CA PHE A 322 -25.27 -0.83 -7.34
C PHE A 322 -26.32 -1.71 -6.66
N TYR A 323 -26.28 -3.03 -6.83
CA TYR A 323 -27.21 -3.94 -6.14
C TYR A 323 -27.03 -3.91 -4.62
N VAL A 324 -25.81 -3.86 -4.11
CA VAL A 324 -25.54 -3.72 -2.66
C VAL A 324 -26.11 -2.39 -2.14
N ILE A 325 -25.89 -1.29 -2.87
CA ILE A 325 -26.43 0.03 -2.50
C ILE A 325 -27.96 0.03 -2.55
N TYR A 326 -28.55 -0.56 -3.59
CA TYR A 326 -30.00 -0.68 -3.73
C TYR A 326 -30.62 -1.50 -2.59
N LEU A 327 -30.04 -2.65 -2.26
CA LEU A 327 -30.50 -3.48 -1.14
C LEU A 327 -30.44 -2.70 0.17
N THR A 328 -29.41 -1.87 0.35
CA THR A 328 -29.28 -1.00 1.52
C THR A 328 -30.36 0.06 1.57
N LEU A 329 -30.70 0.69 0.44
CA LEU A 329 -31.84 1.62 0.36
C LEU A 329 -33.18 0.94 0.69
N VAL A 330 -33.37 -0.31 0.27
CA VAL A 330 -34.57 -1.10 0.64
C VAL A 330 -34.62 -1.36 2.14
N ALA A 331 -33.49 -1.75 2.73
CA ALA A 331 -33.37 -2.03 4.16
C ALA A 331 -33.26 -0.77 5.04
N TYR A 332 -33.22 0.44 4.46
CA TYR A 332 -32.82 1.66 5.15
C TYR A 332 -33.65 1.98 6.39
N HIS A 333 -34.96 1.79 6.32
CA HIS A 333 -35.89 2.02 7.44
C HIS A 333 -35.66 1.08 8.65
N THR A 334 -34.88 0.01 8.48
CA THR A 334 -34.49 -0.92 9.55
C THR A 334 -33.11 -0.60 10.13
N ILE A 335 -32.39 0.36 9.56
CA ILE A 335 -31.07 0.79 10.03
C ILE A 335 -31.23 1.62 11.30
N ASN A 336 -30.35 1.40 12.28
CA ASN A 336 -30.25 2.26 13.45
C ASN A 336 -29.67 3.63 13.06
N HIS A 337 -30.53 4.59 12.74
CA HIS A 337 -30.12 5.94 12.33
C HIS A 337 -29.38 6.73 13.40
N HIS A 338 -29.45 6.34 14.68
CA HIS A 338 -28.65 6.97 15.73
C HIS A 338 -27.19 6.52 15.67
N GLU A 339 -26.92 5.26 15.31
CA GLU A 339 -25.56 4.73 15.21
C GLU A 339 -24.89 5.12 13.87
N TYR A 340 -25.69 5.33 12.83
CA TYR A 340 -25.24 5.59 11.46
C TYR A 340 -25.87 6.88 10.91
N ASP A 341 -25.88 7.95 11.70
CA ASP A 341 -26.45 9.26 11.32
C ASP A 341 -25.81 9.84 10.04
N TRP A 342 -24.50 9.64 9.88
CA TRP A 342 -23.70 10.04 8.72
C TRP A 342 -24.06 9.32 7.41
N PHE A 343 -24.72 8.17 7.49
CA PHE A 343 -24.88 7.29 6.34
C PHE A 343 -25.88 7.82 5.30
N ALA A 344 -26.88 8.59 5.74
CA ALA A 344 -27.84 9.26 4.85
C ALA A 344 -27.13 10.19 3.86
N ASP A 345 -26.15 10.96 4.35
CA ASP A 345 -25.37 11.91 3.57
C ASP A 345 -24.52 11.19 2.52
N VAL A 346 -23.97 10.02 2.84
CA VAL A 346 -23.23 9.19 1.87
C VAL A 346 -24.10 8.82 0.68
N LEU A 347 -25.28 8.27 0.96
CA LEU A 347 -26.21 7.85 -0.08
C LEU A 347 -26.69 9.05 -0.93
N LYS A 348 -26.90 10.20 -0.28
CA LYS A 348 -27.26 11.46 -0.94
C LYS A 348 -26.18 11.95 -1.90
N ILE A 349 -24.89 11.81 -1.55
CA ILE A 349 -23.78 12.20 -2.44
C ILE A 349 -23.87 11.47 -3.78
N LEU A 350 -24.07 10.14 -3.77
CA LEU A 350 -24.19 9.38 -5.03
C LEU A 350 -25.39 9.81 -5.84
N TYR A 351 -26.55 10.00 -5.19
CA TYR A 351 -27.73 10.52 -5.85
C TYR A 351 -27.44 11.86 -6.56
N GLU A 352 -26.77 12.79 -5.89
CA GLU A 352 -26.39 14.08 -6.47
C GLU A 352 -25.38 13.94 -7.63
N LYS A 353 -24.40 13.04 -7.51
CA LYS A 353 -23.45 12.78 -8.60
C LYS A 353 -24.13 12.18 -9.83
N ILE A 354 -25.10 11.29 -9.65
CA ILE A 354 -25.93 10.76 -10.75
C ILE A 354 -26.70 11.90 -11.43
N GLN A 355 -27.31 12.79 -10.66
CA GLN A 355 -28.02 13.96 -11.21
C GLN A 355 -27.09 14.84 -12.04
N ILE A 356 -25.90 15.17 -11.51
CA ILE A 356 -24.92 16.01 -12.20
C ILE A 356 -24.46 15.33 -13.49
N TYR A 357 -24.18 14.03 -13.44
CA TYR A 357 -23.76 13.27 -14.61
C TYR A 357 -24.80 13.34 -15.73
N PHE A 358 -26.08 13.13 -15.42
CA PHE A 358 -27.17 13.18 -16.42
C PHE A 358 -27.60 14.59 -16.85
N LYS A 359 -27.00 15.66 -16.33
CA LYS A 359 -27.10 16.99 -16.96
C LYS A 359 -26.30 17.09 -18.25
N LYS A 360 -25.25 16.28 -18.39
CA LYS A 360 -24.32 16.30 -19.53
C LYS A 360 -24.52 15.12 -20.48
N TYR A 361 -24.91 13.96 -19.97
CA TYR A 361 -25.10 12.74 -20.75
C TYR A 361 -26.57 12.35 -20.81
N SER A 362 -26.99 11.76 -21.93
CA SER A 362 -28.34 11.18 -22.01
C SER A 362 -28.36 9.81 -21.33
N ILE A 363 -29.40 9.56 -20.53
CA ILE A 363 -29.67 8.21 -20.00
C ILE A 363 -29.99 7.22 -21.13
N GLU A 364 -30.49 7.73 -22.26
CA GLU A 364 -30.78 6.93 -23.45
C GLU A 364 -29.51 6.37 -24.10
N ASP A 365 -28.32 6.89 -23.78
CA ASP A 365 -27.09 6.32 -24.33
C ASP A 365 -26.80 4.92 -23.74
N TYR A 366 -27.47 4.52 -22.66
CA TYR A 366 -27.23 3.26 -21.96
C TYR A 366 -28.13 2.13 -22.45
N THR A 367 -27.72 0.88 -22.16
CA THR A 367 -28.58 -0.28 -22.38
C THR A 367 -29.81 -0.22 -21.47
N VAL A 368 -30.91 -0.88 -21.83
CA VAL A 368 -32.15 -0.85 -21.01
C VAL A 368 -31.90 -1.35 -19.58
N GLU A 369 -31.08 -2.39 -19.43
CA GLU A 369 -30.69 -2.94 -18.13
C GLU A 369 -29.92 -1.89 -17.29
N ASP A 370 -28.99 -1.17 -17.92
CA ASP A 370 -28.19 -0.13 -17.28
C ASP A 370 -29.04 1.09 -16.88
N GLN A 371 -29.97 1.49 -17.74
CA GLN A 371 -30.94 2.55 -17.43
C GLN A 371 -31.76 2.19 -16.20
N PHE A 372 -32.22 0.93 -16.13
CA PHE A 372 -33.03 0.44 -15.02
C PHE A 372 -32.28 0.55 -13.69
N LEU A 373 -30.98 0.24 -13.63
CA LEU A 373 -30.18 0.39 -12.40
C LEU A 373 -30.13 1.83 -11.90
N PHE A 374 -29.92 2.80 -12.80
CA PHE A 374 -29.92 4.22 -12.42
C PHE A 374 -31.30 4.68 -11.94
N ILE A 375 -32.37 4.29 -12.63
CA ILE A 375 -33.74 4.65 -12.27
C ILE A 375 -34.11 4.05 -10.91
N GLN A 376 -33.83 2.76 -10.71
CA GLN A 376 -34.08 2.07 -9.44
C GLN A 376 -33.38 2.80 -8.28
N HIS A 377 -32.11 3.15 -8.45
CA HIS A 377 -31.37 3.91 -7.46
C HIS A 377 -32.01 5.29 -7.23
N LEU A 378 -32.27 6.07 -8.29
CA LEU A 378 -32.86 7.41 -8.16
C LEU A 378 -34.21 7.39 -7.43
N ILE A 379 -35.13 6.50 -7.84
CA ILE A 379 -36.46 6.37 -7.21
C ILE A 379 -36.32 5.96 -5.75
N LYS A 380 -35.49 4.94 -5.47
CA LYS A 380 -35.31 4.48 -4.08
C LYS A 380 -34.67 5.55 -3.21
N SER A 381 -33.61 6.21 -3.66
CA SER A 381 -32.98 7.33 -2.94
C SER A 381 -33.98 8.45 -2.66
N MET A 382 -34.83 8.84 -3.64
CA MET A 382 -35.87 9.85 -3.42
C MET A 382 -36.87 9.44 -2.32
N SER A 383 -37.41 8.22 -2.40
CA SER A 383 -38.41 7.76 -1.41
C SER A 383 -37.83 7.52 -0.02
N THR A 384 -36.55 7.16 0.07
CA THR A 384 -35.92 6.67 1.29
C THR A 384 -35.26 7.80 2.09
N LEU A 385 -34.65 8.76 1.38
CA LEU A 385 -33.88 9.85 1.95
C LEU A 385 -34.68 11.17 1.99
N ASP A 386 -35.99 11.10 1.74
CA ASP A 386 -36.93 12.24 1.66
C ASP A 386 -36.38 13.40 0.79
N LEU A 387 -35.85 13.05 -0.39
CA LEU A 387 -35.24 14.04 -1.28
C LEU A 387 -36.30 14.64 -2.19
N ASP A 388 -36.35 15.98 -2.22
CA ASP A 388 -37.22 16.71 -3.12
C ASP A 388 -37.12 16.19 -4.54
N THR A 389 -38.30 15.92 -5.12
CA THR A 389 -38.41 15.44 -6.49
C THR A 389 -38.09 16.59 -7.44
N LYS A 390 -36.79 16.76 -7.76
CA LYS A 390 -36.36 17.77 -8.74
C LYS A 390 -36.95 17.45 -10.12
N THR A 391 -37.43 18.47 -10.83
CA THR A 391 -38.01 18.35 -12.18
C THR A 391 -37.08 17.64 -13.16
N SER A 392 -35.76 17.77 -12.99
CA SER A 392 -34.76 17.05 -13.80
C SER A 392 -34.84 15.53 -13.65
N ASN A 393 -35.11 15.02 -12.45
CA ASN A 393 -35.23 13.58 -12.23
C ASN A 393 -36.47 13.00 -12.88
N ILE A 394 -37.59 13.72 -12.79
CA ILE A 394 -38.84 13.31 -13.43
C ILE A 394 -38.61 13.18 -14.94
N LYS A 395 -37.85 14.10 -15.54
CA LYS A 395 -37.48 14.01 -16.96
C LYS A 395 -36.64 12.77 -17.27
N ILE A 396 -35.59 12.50 -16.48
CA ILE A 396 -34.73 11.31 -16.63
C ILE A 396 -35.56 10.03 -16.52
N ILE A 397 -36.42 9.93 -15.49
CA ILE A 397 -37.27 8.77 -15.24
C ILE A 397 -38.29 8.59 -16.36
N LYS A 398 -39.01 9.66 -16.75
CA LYS A 398 -40.02 9.60 -17.83
C LYS A 398 -39.41 9.24 -19.18
N GLY A 399 -38.27 9.82 -19.54
CA GLY A 399 -37.57 9.49 -20.79
C GLY A 399 -37.19 8.01 -20.85
N SER A 400 -36.62 7.50 -19.76
CA SER A 400 -36.23 6.09 -19.69
C SER A 400 -37.43 5.14 -19.68
N LEU A 401 -38.48 5.43 -18.91
CA LEU A 401 -39.71 4.62 -18.90
C LEU A 401 -40.40 4.61 -20.26
N GLY A 402 -40.46 5.75 -20.95
CA GLY A 402 -41.00 5.84 -22.30
C GLY A 402 -40.28 4.91 -23.28
N ARG A 403 -38.96 4.82 -23.19
CA ARG A 403 -38.17 3.89 -24.00
C ARG A 403 -38.32 2.42 -23.58
N ILE A 404 -38.46 2.15 -22.28
CA ILE A 404 -38.70 0.79 -21.79
C ILE A 404 -40.02 0.25 -22.36
N LEU A 405 -41.06 1.09 -22.43
CA LEU A 405 -42.35 0.73 -23.00
C LEU A 405 -42.29 0.41 -24.50
N THR A 406 -41.35 1.01 -25.24
CA THR A 406 -41.16 0.71 -26.67
C THR A 406 -40.25 -0.50 -26.92
N TYR A 407 -39.71 -1.13 -25.89
CA TYR A 407 -38.77 -2.23 -26.03
C TYR A 407 -39.52 -3.57 -26.30
N PRO A 408 -39.29 -4.25 -27.44
CA PRO A 408 -40.13 -5.37 -27.89
C PRO A 408 -40.22 -6.56 -26.92
N SER A 409 -39.18 -6.82 -26.13
CA SER A 409 -39.19 -7.92 -25.16
C SER A 409 -40.03 -7.63 -23.90
N LEU A 410 -40.38 -6.36 -23.67
CA LEU A 410 -41.21 -5.90 -22.56
C LEU A 410 -42.61 -5.46 -23.01
N SER A 411 -42.78 -5.08 -24.27
CA SER A 411 -44.04 -4.61 -24.84
C SER A 411 -45.14 -5.68 -24.92
N ASN A 412 -44.79 -6.98 -24.82
CA ASN A 412 -45.74 -8.09 -24.88
C ASN A 412 -46.13 -8.66 -23.50
N ARG A 413 -45.72 -8.01 -22.40
CA ARG A 413 -45.95 -8.51 -21.02
C ARG A 413 -46.61 -7.48 -20.07
N LEU A 414 -46.97 -6.31 -20.58
CA LEU A 414 -47.79 -5.29 -19.91
C LEU A 414 -49.08 -5.15 -20.72
#